data_AF-A0A220UML8-F1
#
_entry.id   AF-A0A220UML8-F1
#
_cell.length_a   1.000
_cell.length_b   1.000
_cell.length_c   1.000
_cell.angle_alpha   90.00
_cell.angle_beta   90.00
_cell.angle_gamma   90.00
#
_symmetry.space_group_name_H-M   'P 1'
#
loop_
_entity.id
_entity.type
_entity.pdbx_description
1 polymer ?
#
loop_
_entity_poly.entity_id
_entity_poly.type
_entity_poly.pdbx_seq_one_letter_code
_entity_poly.pdbx_strand_id
1 'polypeptide(L)'
;MDKKAKRILFSTYWKNGWIDAKNRSLSESDFNYAKSKGLMFDPLTISHDECIIAIAALVKGISQTQVTKGFLSSLTSRRLDWRSSLASYAIAQKIPSHQYAPVISGTSYTDGKPTAHSYTCGICRDSQYGIRESESYNEMDINVFNFERIKWGGVRHGDILYTYFDLNQFIKADIPEPTTADIACFREILTIIETSQPSDYPSALEKRLASVIKSSKAERQILIEILASLGILKPNTVDRQRQGKNDWVFAEYWRGEDKYCQQTVDRLFGEYLTR
;
A
#
# COMPACT_ATOMS: atom_id res chain seq x y z
N MET A 1 3.29 -15.32 -13.36
CA MET A 1 4.56 -14.78 -12.84
C MET A 1 5.63 -15.86 -12.91
N ASP A 2 6.82 -15.54 -13.43
CA ASP A 2 7.93 -16.49 -13.56
C ASP A 2 8.42 -17.01 -12.19
N LYS A 3 8.48 -18.34 -12.04
CA LYS A 3 8.80 -18.98 -10.75
C LYS A 3 10.25 -18.77 -10.33
N LYS A 4 11.21 -18.80 -11.28
CA LYS A 4 12.63 -18.64 -10.99
C LYS A 4 12.93 -17.20 -10.58
N ALA A 5 12.43 -16.23 -11.35
CA ALA A 5 12.61 -14.81 -11.06
C ALA A 5 11.96 -14.42 -9.71
N LYS A 6 10.77 -14.96 -9.41
CA LYS A 6 10.13 -14.74 -8.10
C LYS A 6 10.98 -15.30 -6.96
N ARG A 7 11.54 -16.50 -7.14
CA ARG A 7 12.41 -17.11 -6.14
C ARG A 7 13.66 -16.26 -5.90
N ILE A 8 14.31 -15.79 -6.97
CA ILE A 8 15.48 -14.91 -6.89
C ILE A 8 15.14 -13.67 -6.05
N LEU A 9 14.10 -12.92 -6.45
CA LEU A 9 13.64 -11.75 -5.72
C LEU A 9 13.38 -12.05 -4.23
N PHE A 10 12.68 -13.13 -3.92
CA PHE A 10 12.37 -13.49 -2.54
C PHE A 10 13.61 -13.84 -1.75
N SER A 11 14.54 -14.63 -2.31
CA SER A 11 15.78 -15.03 -1.63
C SER A 11 16.73 -13.86 -1.39
N THR A 12 16.63 -12.77 -2.16
CA THR A 12 17.42 -11.55 -1.94
C THR A 12 17.02 -10.84 -0.65
N TYR A 13 15.72 -10.82 -0.30
CA TYR A 13 15.20 -10.06 0.84
C TYR A 13 14.82 -10.92 2.04
N TRP A 14 14.51 -12.20 1.83
CA TRP A 14 13.84 -13.02 2.82
C TRP A 14 14.25 -14.48 2.81
N LYS A 15 14.57 -14.99 4.00
CA LYS A 15 14.74 -16.43 4.25
C LYS A 15 13.88 -16.87 5.43
N ASN A 16 14.31 -16.52 6.65
CA ASN A 16 13.58 -16.74 7.90
C ASN A 16 13.25 -15.41 8.60
N GLY A 17 13.12 -14.35 7.81
CA GLY A 17 13.18 -12.96 8.24
C GLY A 17 13.87 -12.12 7.18
N TRP A 18 13.95 -10.82 7.44
CA TRP A 18 14.70 -9.89 6.60
C TRP A 18 16.18 -10.26 6.57
N ILE A 19 16.78 -10.20 5.39
CA ILE A 19 18.23 -10.30 5.21
C ILE A 19 18.80 -8.89 5.28
N ASP A 20 19.74 -8.68 6.22
CA ASP A 20 20.47 -7.42 6.35
C ASP A 20 21.09 -7.02 5.01
N ALA A 21 21.05 -5.72 4.69
CA ALA A 21 21.55 -5.20 3.42
C ALA A 21 22.98 -5.67 3.09
N LYS A 22 23.88 -5.68 4.08
CA LYS A 22 25.27 -6.16 3.96
C LYS A 22 25.41 -7.65 3.64
N ASN A 23 24.38 -8.45 3.95
CA ASN A 23 24.37 -9.90 3.77
C ASN A 23 23.56 -10.32 2.54
N ARG A 24 22.97 -9.37 1.80
CA ARG A 24 22.26 -9.67 0.55
C ARG A 24 23.29 -10.07 -0.50
N SER A 25 23.08 -11.22 -1.11
CA SER A 25 23.91 -11.72 -2.20
C SER A 25 23.02 -12.01 -3.39
N LEU A 26 23.40 -11.48 -4.55
CA LEU A 26 22.70 -11.67 -5.81
C LEU A 26 23.72 -11.70 -6.93
N SER A 27 23.75 -12.81 -7.67
CA SER A 27 24.64 -12.93 -8.83
C SER A 27 24.14 -12.04 -9.97
N GLU A 28 25.06 -11.54 -10.80
CA GLU A 28 24.71 -10.75 -11.98
C GLU A 28 23.79 -11.52 -12.94
N SER A 29 24.03 -12.82 -13.11
CA SER A 29 23.18 -13.72 -13.90
C SER A 29 21.75 -13.80 -13.36
N ASP A 30 21.58 -13.96 -12.05
CA ASP A 30 20.25 -14.02 -11.44
C ASP A 30 19.55 -12.65 -11.47
N PHE A 31 20.28 -11.56 -11.25
CA PHE A 31 19.74 -10.20 -11.37
C PHE A 31 19.23 -9.94 -12.80
N ASN A 32 20.07 -10.18 -13.81
CA ASN A 32 19.71 -10.00 -15.21
C ASN A 32 18.54 -10.90 -15.62
N TYR A 33 18.51 -12.14 -15.14
CA TYR A 33 17.37 -13.03 -15.36
C TYR A 33 16.08 -12.48 -14.73
N ALA A 34 16.10 -12.11 -13.45
CA ALA A 34 14.90 -11.61 -12.77
C ALA A 34 14.42 -10.27 -13.35
N LYS A 35 15.35 -9.41 -13.78
CA LYS A 35 15.09 -8.18 -14.52
C LYS A 35 14.42 -8.45 -15.87
N SER A 36 14.91 -9.43 -16.64
CA SER A 36 14.29 -9.83 -17.92
C SER A 36 12.85 -10.34 -17.78
N LYS A 37 12.46 -10.77 -16.56
CA LYS A 37 11.09 -11.22 -16.24
C LYS A 37 10.25 -10.15 -15.55
N GLY A 38 10.74 -8.90 -15.47
CA GLY A 38 10.02 -7.78 -14.87
C GLY A 38 9.87 -7.89 -13.35
N LEU A 39 10.74 -8.66 -12.68
CA LEU A 39 10.69 -8.82 -11.23
C LEU A 39 11.80 -8.10 -10.47
N MET A 40 12.88 -7.72 -11.16
CA MET A 40 13.88 -6.82 -10.62
C MET A 40 14.17 -5.68 -11.60
N PHE A 41 14.82 -4.63 -11.10
CA PHE A 41 15.00 -3.34 -11.73
C PHE A 41 16.34 -2.77 -11.28
N ASP A 42 16.92 -1.94 -12.15
CA ASP A 42 18.07 -1.12 -11.76
C ASP A 42 17.67 -0.16 -10.63
N PRO A 43 18.63 0.30 -9.81
CA PRO A 43 18.40 1.37 -8.86
C PRO A 43 17.76 2.58 -9.53
N LEU A 44 16.82 3.22 -8.82
CA LEU A 44 16.09 4.36 -9.35
C LEU A 44 16.59 5.66 -8.71
N THR A 45 17.01 6.58 -9.57
CA THR A 45 17.26 7.97 -9.21
C THR A 45 16.18 8.85 -9.85
N ILE A 46 15.43 9.59 -9.03
CA ILE A 46 14.32 10.45 -9.47
C ILE A 46 14.08 11.56 -8.43
N SER A 47 13.80 12.78 -8.88
CA SER A 47 13.38 13.86 -7.97
C SER A 47 11.93 13.70 -7.51
N HIS A 48 11.55 14.42 -6.46
CA HIS A 48 10.16 14.56 -6.04
C HIS A 48 9.26 14.98 -7.22
N ASP A 49 9.63 16.04 -7.91
CA ASP A 49 8.81 16.68 -8.95
C ASP A 49 8.61 15.76 -10.15
N GLU A 50 9.68 15.09 -10.60
CA GLU A 50 9.60 14.08 -11.66
C GLU A 50 8.69 12.92 -11.26
N CYS A 51 8.76 12.50 -9.99
CA CYS A 51 7.90 11.43 -9.45
C CYS A 51 6.42 11.85 -9.46
N ILE A 52 6.10 13.06 -9.01
CA ILE A 52 4.72 13.62 -9.05
C ILE A 52 4.21 13.72 -10.49
N ILE A 53 5.03 14.21 -11.43
CA ILE A 53 4.68 14.29 -12.86
C ILE A 53 4.39 12.89 -13.42
N ALA A 54 5.24 11.91 -13.12
CA ALA A 54 5.08 10.54 -13.59
C ALA A 54 3.81 9.88 -13.00
N ILE A 55 3.53 10.07 -11.72
CA ILE A 55 2.30 9.60 -11.07
C ILE A 55 1.07 10.22 -11.73
N ALA A 56 1.07 11.54 -11.94
CA ALA A 56 -0.03 12.23 -12.59
C ALA A 56 -0.30 11.71 -14.01
N ALA A 57 0.75 11.38 -14.77
CA ALA A 57 0.62 10.76 -16.09
C ALA A 57 0.02 9.35 -16.01
N LEU A 58 0.47 8.52 -15.05
CA LEU A 58 -0.08 7.17 -14.83
C LEU A 58 -1.56 7.21 -14.47
N VAL A 59 -1.95 8.09 -13.52
CA VAL A 59 -3.34 8.20 -13.05
C VAL A 59 -4.30 8.57 -14.18
N LYS A 60 -3.88 9.40 -15.14
CA LYS A 60 -4.70 9.73 -16.33
C LYS A 60 -5.04 8.49 -17.18
N GLY A 61 -4.19 7.47 -17.18
CA GLY A 61 -4.37 6.22 -17.93
C GLY A 61 -5.02 5.09 -17.14
N ILE A 62 -5.32 5.30 -15.85
CA ILE A 62 -5.89 4.28 -14.96
C ILE A 62 -7.29 4.71 -14.54
N SER A 63 -8.28 3.87 -14.82
CA SER A 63 -9.64 4.04 -14.33
C SER A 63 -9.82 3.44 -12.93
N GLN A 64 -10.79 3.98 -12.18
CA GLN A 64 -11.20 3.41 -10.89
C GLN A 64 -11.64 1.94 -11.05
N THR A 65 -12.39 1.61 -12.12
CA THR A 65 -12.84 0.24 -12.40
C THR A 65 -11.67 -0.73 -12.56
N GLN A 66 -10.57 -0.33 -13.20
CA GLN A 66 -9.38 -1.20 -13.34
C GLN A 66 -8.76 -1.54 -11.99
N VAL A 67 -8.54 -0.55 -11.12
CA VAL A 67 -7.91 -0.80 -9.80
C VAL A 67 -8.85 -1.53 -8.85
N THR A 68 -10.16 -1.26 -8.90
CA THR A 68 -11.19 -2.03 -8.19
C THR A 68 -11.17 -3.49 -8.62
N LYS A 69 -11.12 -3.75 -9.94
CA LYS A 69 -10.96 -5.11 -10.48
C LYS A 69 -9.71 -5.79 -9.91
N GLY A 70 -8.56 -5.10 -9.94
CA GLY A 70 -7.31 -5.62 -9.39
C GLY A 70 -7.42 -6.02 -7.92
N PHE A 71 -8.08 -5.18 -7.12
CA PHE A 71 -8.35 -5.48 -5.72
C PHE A 71 -9.20 -6.74 -5.55
N LEU A 72 -10.38 -6.80 -6.20
CA LEU A 72 -11.30 -7.93 -6.09
C LEU A 72 -10.68 -9.23 -6.60
N SER A 73 -10.12 -9.24 -7.81
CA SER A 73 -9.49 -10.42 -8.43
C SER A 73 -8.30 -10.96 -7.63
N SER A 74 -7.74 -10.19 -6.68
CA SER A 74 -6.66 -10.63 -5.81
C SER A 74 -7.12 -11.50 -4.63
N LEU A 75 -8.40 -11.45 -4.25
CA LEU A 75 -8.87 -11.90 -2.94
C LEU A 75 -8.74 -13.42 -2.81
N THR A 76 -9.30 -14.18 -3.74
CA THR A 76 -9.23 -15.65 -3.72
C THR A 76 -8.01 -16.18 -4.46
N SER A 77 -7.56 -15.50 -5.53
CA SER A 77 -6.38 -15.88 -6.31
C SER A 77 -5.06 -15.78 -5.54
N ARG A 78 -5.04 -15.00 -4.45
CA ARG A 78 -3.85 -14.62 -3.69
C ARG A 78 -2.78 -13.92 -4.54
N ARG A 79 -3.18 -13.26 -5.63
CA ARG A 79 -2.33 -12.30 -6.35
C ARG A 79 -2.30 -10.99 -5.60
N LEU A 80 -1.64 -11.01 -4.44
CA LEU A 80 -1.50 -9.87 -3.54
C LEU A 80 -0.94 -8.64 -4.25
N ASP A 81 -0.13 -8.84 -5.29
CA ASP A 81 0.43 -7.75 -6.07
C ASP A 81 -0.59 -6.93 -6.88
N TRP A 82 -1.84 -7.38 -6.98
CA TRP A 82 -2.90 -6.64 -7.65
C TRP A 82 -3.68 -5.70 -6.72
N ARG A 83 -3.71 -5.95 -5.40
CA ARG A 83 -4.56 -5.17 -4.47
C ARG A 83 -3.96 -3.85 -3.99
N SER A 84 -2.63 -3.73 -3.95
CA SER A 84 -1.95 -2.50 -3.51
C SER A 84 -2.32 -1.29 -4.36
N SER A 85 -2.47 -1.53 -5.67
CA SER A 85 -2.70 -0.50 -6.67
C SER A 85 -3.91 0.38 -6.38
N LEU A 86 -4.96 -0.17 -5.75
CA LEU A 86 -6.15 0.58 -5.38
C LEU A 86 -5.84 1.66 -4.33
N ALA A 87 -5.04 1.35 -3.31
CA ALA A 87 -4.59 2.34 -2.33
C ALA A 87 -3.67 3.38 -2.99
N SER A 88 -2.70 2.92 -3.78
CA SER A 88 -1.76 3.80 -4.50
C SER A 88 -2.49 4.78 -5.43
N TYR A 89 -3.49 4.29 -6.17
CA TYR A 89 -4.33 5.12 -7.05
C TYR A 89 -5.15 6.15 -6.27
N ALA A 90 -5.82 5.74 -5.19
CA ALA A 90 -6.64 6.63 -4.39
C ALA A 90 -5.82 7.71 -3.66
N ILE A 91 -4.59 7.39 -3.24
CA ILE A 91 -3.65 8.35 -2.66
C ILE A 91 -3.18 9.31 -3.75
N ALA A 92 -2.76 8.80 -4.91
CA ALA A 92 -2.31 9.62 -6.03
C ALA A 92 -3.38 10.62 -6.49
N GLN A 93 -4.66 10.25 -6.49
CA GLN A 93 -5.77 11.15 -6.84
C GLN A 93 -5.94 12.35 -5.88
N LYS A 94 -5.47 12.24 -4.64
CA LYS A 94 -5.58 13.32 -3.64
C LYS A 94 -4.41 14.31 -3.71
N ILE A 95 -3.33 13.95 -4.40
CA ILE A 95 -2.13 14.77 -4.49
C ILE A 95 -2.22 15.59 -5.77
N PRO A 96 -2.34 16.93 -5.70
CA PRO A 96 -2.35 17.76 -6.89
C PRO A 96 -0.97 17.74 -7.57
N SER A 97 -0.92 18.10 -8.86
CA SER A 97 0.37 18.38 -9.50
C SER A 97 1.00 19.61 -8.85
N HIS A 98 2.25 19.49 -8.42
CA HIS A 98 2.99 20.54 -7.72
C HIS A 98 4.50 20.30 -7.80
N GLN A 99 5.26 21.33 -7.42
CA GLN A 99 6.70 21.24 -7.16
C GLN A 99 6.94 21.05 -5.66
N TYR A 100 8.11 20.51 -5.30
CA TYR A 100 8.51 20.30 -3.91
C TYR A 100 8.41 21.62 -3.12
N ALA A 101 7.59 21.60 -2.07
CA ALA A 101 7.34 22.76 -1.22
C ALA A 101 7.83 22.47 0.21
N PRO A 102 9.12 22.72 0.52
CA PRO A 102 9.71 22.32 1.79
C PRO A 102 9.06 23.04 2.97
N VAL A 103 8.62 22.28 3.96
CA VAL A 103 8.19 22.75 5.27
C VAL A 103 8.87 21.94 6.36
N ILE A 104 9.15 22.56 7.51
CA ILE A 104 9.80 21.88 8.63
C ILE A 104 8.88 20.75 9.14
N SER A 105 9.41 19.53 9.18
CA SER A 105 8.73 18.32 9.67
C SER A 105 9.22 17.86 11.03
N GLY A 106 10.40 18.31 11.44
CA GLY A 106 11.03 17.92 12.69
C GLY A 106 12.20 18.82 13.03
N THR A 107 12.50 18.94 14.31
CA THR A 107 13.65 19.68 14.83
C THR A 107 14.43 18.77 15.75
N SER A 108 15.70 18.54 15.44
CA SER A 108 16.63 17.83 16.32
C SER A 108 17.15 18.81 17.37
N TYR A 109 17.32 18.31 18.60
CA TYR A 109 17.82 19.10 19.72
C TYR A 109 19.06 18.44 20.32
N THR A 110 20.01 19.26 20.73
CA THR A 110 21.15 18.86 21.57
C THR A 110 21.25 19.88 22.70
N ASP A 111 21.25 19.40 23.94
CA ASP A 111 21.25 20.25 25.15
C ASP A 111 20.14 21.33 25.15
N GLY A 112 18.95 20.94 24.70
CA GLY A 112 17.78 21.82 24.62
C GLY A 112 17.83 22.87 23.49
N LYS A 113 18.87 22.88 22.65
CA LYS A 113 19.02 23.81 21.52
C LYS A 113 18.74 23.11 20.19
N PRO A 114 17.99 23.76 19.26
CA PRO A 114 17.82 23.25 17.91
C PRO A 114 19.18 23.08 17.20
N THR A 115 19.43 21.91 16.61
CA THR A 115 20.67 21.62 15.87
C THR A 115 20.46 21.29 14.40
N ALA A 116 19.27 20.80 14.04
CA ALA A 116 18.91 20.53 12.65
C ALA A 116 17.39 20.56 12.46
N HIS A 117 16.96 20.84 11.25
CA HIS A 117 15.57 20.66 10.81
C HIS A 117 15.50 19.55 9.76
N SER A 118 14.48 18.71 9.86
CA SER A 118 14.04 17.86 8.75
C SER A 118 12.94 18.58 7.96
N TYR A 119 12.86 18.30 6.67
CA TYR A 119 11.88 18.89 5.77
C TYR A 119 10.97 17.83 5.16
N THR A 120 9.76 18.24 4.81
CA THR A 120 8.77 17.47 4.06
C THR A 120 8.15 18.37 3.00
N CYS A 121 7.53 17.81 1.96
CA CYS A 121 6.69 18.59 1.06
C CYS A 121 5.36 18.90 1.75
N GLY A 122 5.08 20.19 2.00
CA GLY A 122 3.85 20.63 2.67
C GLY A 122 2.58 20.22 1.92
N ILE A 123 2.62 20.24 0.57
CA ILE A 123 1.47 19.87 -0.26
C ILE A 123 1.18 18.36 -0.16
N CYS A 124 2.21 17.51 -0.24
CA CYS A 124 2.08 16.07 -0.04
C CYS A 124 1.57 15.74 1.38
N ARG A 125 2.18 16.33 2.40
CA ARG A 125 1.80 16.14 3.81
C ARG A 125 0.31 16.46 4.04
N ASP A 126 -0.17 17.56 3.46
CA ASP A 126 -1.52 18.06 3.68
C ASP A 126 -2.57 17.36 2.79
N SER A 127 -2.15 16.56 1.80
CA SER A 127 -3.05 15.81 0.90
C SER A 127 -3.74 14.63 1.58
N GLN A 128 -3.02 13.90 2.44
CA GLN A 128 -3.56 12.81 3.27
C GLN A 128 -2.59 12.45 4.40
N TYR A 129 -3.11 12.18 5.59
CA TYR A 129 -2.31 11.63 6.69
C TYR A 129 -1.58 10.36 6.27
N GLY A 130 -0.30 10.22 6.65
CA GLY A 130 0.50 9.03 6.36
C GLY A 130 1.24 9.06 5.02
N ILE A 131 1.14 10.13 4.23
CA ILE A 131 1.99 10.32 3.05
C ILE A 131 3.45 10.50 3.48
N ARG A 132 4.35 9.86 2.71
CA ARG A 132 5.80 9.90 2.90
C ARG A 132 6.52 10.12 1.58
N GLU A 133 7.51 10.97 1.62
CA GLU A 133 8.17 11.52 0.44
C GLU A 133 9.57 12.01 0.79
N SER A 134 10.36 12.29 -0.24
CA SER A 134 11.68 12.91 -0.14
C SER A 134 11.81 13.93 -1.26
N GLU A 135 12.60 14.98 -1.05
CA GLU A 135 12.96 15.94 -2.12
C GLU A 135 13.62 15.25 -3.32
N SER A 136 14.48 14.26 -3.04
CA SER A 136 15.15 13.44 -4.04
C SER A 136 15.25 11.99 -3.58
N TYR A 137 15.22 11.09 -4.55
CA TYR A 137 15.44 9.66 -4.38
C TYR A 137 16.69 9.30 -5.18
N ASN A 138 17.74 8.83 -4.52
CA ASN A 138 19.04 8.58 -5.13
C ASN A 138 19.40 7.10 -5.01
N GLU A 139 19.62 6.44 -6.15
CA GLU A 139 20.01 5.02 -6.24
C GLU A 139 19.12 4.09 -5.40
N MET A 140 17.81 4.33 -5.42
CA MET A 140 16.86 3.59 -4.59
C MET A 140 16.70 2.15 -5.07
N ASP A 141 16.85 1.20 -4.15
CA ASP A 141 16.54 -0.21 -4.39
C ASP A 141 15.02 -0.44 -4.45
N ILE A 142 14.41 -0.19 -5.61
CA ILE A 142 12.96 -0.38 -5.83
C ILE A 142 12.55 -1.86 -5.93
N ASN A 143 13.50 -2.80 -5.92
CA ASN A 143 13.20 -4.24 -5.92
C ASN A 143 12.53 -4.67 -4.60
N VAL A 144 12.86 -4.01 -3.49
CA VAL A 144 12.21 -4.26 -2.19
C VAL A 144 10.70 -3.99 -2.27
N PHE A 145 10.29 -2.97 -3.04
CA PHE A 145 8.88 -2.65 -3.26
C PHE A 145 8.15 -3.77 -3.99
N ASN A 146 8.80 -4.37 -4.99
CA ASN A 146 8.23 -5.49 -5.73
C ASN A 146 8.10 -6.73 -4.85
N PHE A 147 9.12 -6.99 -4.04
CA PHE A 147 9.11 -8.07 -3.06
C PHE A 147 7.95 -7.90 -2.07
N GLU A 148 7.83 -6.73 -1.44
CA GLU A 148 6.75 -6.41 -0.48
C GLU A 148 5.36 -6.48 -1.12
N ARG A 149 5.22 -5.98 -2.35
CA ARG A 149 3.99 -6.05 -3.13
C ARG A 149 3.53 -7.49 -3.34
N ILE A 150 4.44 -8.37 -3.75
CA ILE A 150 4.12 -9.78 -4.03
C ILE A 150 3.95 -10.60 -2.75
N LYS A 151 4.68 -10.26 -1.68
CA LYS A 151 4.68 -11.03 -0.44
C LYS A 151 3.49 -10.72 0.46
N TRP A 152 3.09 -9.46 0.56
CA TRP A 152 2.09 -9.01 1.53
C TRP A 152 0.96 -8.18 0.94
N GLY A 153 1.08 -7.75 -0.32
CA GLY A 153 0.10 -6.88 -0.97
C GLY A 153 0.43 -5.40 -0.86
N GLY A 154 1.72 -5.07 -0.68
CA GLY A 154 2.23 -3.71 -0.54
C GLY A 154 2.24 -3.27 0.91
N VAL A 155 3.36 -2.76 1.41
CA VAL A 155 3.47 -2.34 2.83
C VAL A 155 3.69 -0.85 3.01
N ARG A 156 3.94 -0.13 1.91
CA ARG A 156 4.35 1.29 1.89
C ARG A 156 3.24 2.18 1.35
N HIS A 157 1.99 1.86 1.66
CA HIS A 157 0.87 2.73 1.29
C HIS A 157 1.12 4.13 1.87
N GLY A 158 1.05 5.17 1.03
CA GLY A 158 1.38 6.55 1.39
C GLY A 158 2.78 6.99 0.95
N ASP A 159 3.71 6.08 0.66
CA ASP A 159 5.02 6.44 0.11
C ASP A 159 4.89 6.81 -1.38
N ILE A 160 5.35 8.00 -1.75
CA ILE A 160 5.21 8.55 -3.11
C ILE A 160 6.02 7.74 -4.13
N LEU A 161 7.24 7.32 -3.79
CA LEU A 161 8.06 6.51 -4.70
C LEU A 161 7.46 5.10 -4.86
N TYR A 162 6.95 4.52 -3.78
CA TYR A 162 6.19 3.27 -3.85
C TYR A 162 4.94 3.42 -4.71
N THR A 163 4.18 4.51 -4.55
CA THR A 163 2.98 4.81 -5.34
C THR A 163 3.29 4.84 -6.83
N TYR A 164 4.35 5.56 -7.23
CA TYR A 164 4.84 5.55 -8.61
C TYR A 164 5.17 4.14 -9.10
N PHE A 165 5.96 3.40 -8.33
CA PHE A 165 6.38 2.06 -8.69
C PHE A 165 5.18 1.11 -8.84
N ASP A 166 4.27 1.11 -7.87
CA ASP A 166 3.11 0.23 -7.80
C ASP A 166 2.16 0.45 -8.99
N LEU A 167 1.82 1.71 -9.30
CA LEU A 167 0.99 2.04 -10.46
C LEU A 167 1.67 1.68 -11.78
N ASN A 168 2.99 1.90 -11.91
CA ASN A 168 3.75 1.53 -13.10
C ASN A 168 3.81 0.00 -13.31
N GLN A 169 3.81 -0.80 -12.24
CA GLN A 169 3.69 -2.25 -12.36
C GLN A 169 2.25 -2.70 -12.63
N PHE A 170 1.27 -2.01 -12.05
CA PHE A 170 -0.15 -2.31 -12.23
C PHE A 170 -0.57 -2.20 -13.70
N ILE A 171 -0.17 -1.14 -14.41
CA ILE A 171 -0.54 -0.95 -15.84
C ILE A 171 0.02 -2.04 -16.77
N LYS A 172 1.03 -2.79 -16.33
CA LYS A 172 1.64 -3.90 -17.07
C LYS A 172 1.01 -5.25 -16.73
N ALA A 173 0.15 -5.29 -15.72
CA ALA A 173 -0.46 -6.53 -15.26
C ALA A 173 -1.67 -6.89 -16.13
N ASP A 174 -1.69 -8.14 -16.58
CA ASP A 174 -2.90 -8.75 -17.11
C ASP A 174 -3.74 -9.28 -15.94
N ILE A 175 -4.89 -8.63 -15.71
CA ILE A 175 -5.77 -8.88 -14.56
C ILE A 175 -7.14 -9.36 -15.07
N PRO A 176 -7.55 -10.60 -14.74
CA PRO A 176 -8.84 -11.13 -15.12
C PRO A 176 -9.98 -10.43 -14.37
N GLU A 177 -11.20 -10.52 -14.90
CA GLU A 177 -12.39 -10.10 -14.17
C GLU A 177 -12.54 -10.88 -12.86
N PRO A 178 -13.09 -10.24 -11.79
CA PRO A 178 -13.25 -10.90 -10.52
C PRO A 178 -14.30 -12.01 -10.65
N THR A 179 -14.01 -13.14 -10.02
CA THR A 179 -14.94 -14.28 -9.99
C THR A 179 -16.07 -14.03 -9.00
N THR A 180 -17.14 -14.81 -9.09
CA THR A 180 -18.20 -14.81 -8.06
C THR A 180 -17.65 -15.09 -6.66
N ALA A 181 -16.60 -15.91 -6.56
CA ALA A 181 -15.93 -16.21 -5.29
C ALA A 181 -15.15 -15.00 -4.74
N ASP A 182 -14.54 -14.18 -5.61
CA ASP A 182 -13.89 -12.93 -5.20
C ASP A 182 -14.91 -11.92 -4.65
N ILE A 183 -16.04 -11.76 -5.35
CA ILE A 183 -17.13 -10.87 -4.92
C ILE A 183 -17.75 -11.37 -3.60
N ALA A 184 -18.00 -12.68 -3.47
CA ALA A 184 -18.50 -13.27 -2.23
C ALA A 184 -17.51 -13.08 -1.07
N CYS A 185 -16.21 -13.29 -1.30
CA CYS A 185 -15.17 -13.04 -0.29
C CYS A 185 -15.17 -11.58 0.16
N PHE A 186 -15.33 -10.62 -0.78
CA PHE A 186 -15.42 -9.20 -0.42
C PHE A 186 -16.69 -8.88 0.39
N ARG A 187 -17.85 -9.45 0.02
CA ARG A 187 -19.09 -9.31 0.80
C ARG A 187 -18.91 -9.83 2.22
N GLU A 188 -18.28 -10.99 2.41
CA GLU A 188 -17.98 -11.53 3.74
C GLU A 188 -17.00 -10.65 4.53
N ILE A 189 -16.00 -10.06 3.89
CA ILE A 189 -15.12 -9.07 4.54
C ILE A 189 -15.94 -7.89 5.08
N LEU A 190 -16.85 -7.33 4.26
CA LEU A 190 -17.73 -6.24 4.68
C LEU A 190 -18.67 -6.67 5.83
N THR A 191 -19.24 -7.88 5.77
CA THR A 191 -20.06 -8.44 6.86
C THR A 191 -19.26 -8.57 8.16
N ILE A 192 -18.00 -9.01 8.11
CA ILE A 192 -17.14 -9.09 9.30
C ILE A 192 -16.90 -7.69 9.88
N ILE A 193 -16.64 -6.69 9.03
CA ILE A 193 -16.47 -5.30 9.48
C ILE A 193 -17.76 -4.79 10.15
N GLU A 194 -18.91 -4.99 9.51
CA GLU A 194 -20.22 -4.55 10.00
C GLU A 194 -20.60 -5.19 11.34
N THR A 195 -20.28 -6.47 11.50
CA THR A 195 -20.58 -7.23 12.73
C THR A 195 -19.52 -7.07 13.82
N SER A 196 -18.53 -6.17 13.64
CA SER A 196 -17.53 -5.89 14.67
C SER A 196 -18.14 -5.33 15.95
N GLN A 197 -17.60 -5.76 17.08
CA GLN A 197 -18.01 -5.25 18.38
C GLN A 197 -17.57 -3.79 18.53
N PRO A 198 -18.31 -2.94 19.26
CA PRO A 198 -17.98 -1.51 19.36
C PRO A 198 -16.52 -1.21 19.74
N SER A 199 -15.95 -2.02 20.64
CA SER A 199 -14.58 -1.89 21.14
C SER A 199 -13.52 -2.63 20.31
N ASP A 200 -13.90 -3.33 19.23
CA ASP A 200 -12.94 -3.97 18.35
C ASP A 200 -12.01 -2.91 17.76
N TYR A 201 -10.70 -3.15 17.85
CA TYR A 201 -9.66 -2.33 17.24
C TYR A 201 -9.12 -3.05 16.00
N PRO A 202 -8.26 -2.44 15.17
CA PRO A 202 -7.83 -3.04 13.90
C PRO A 202 -7.21 -4.44 14.05
N SER A 203 -6.50 -4.73 15.13
CA SER A 203 -5.95 -6.08 15.37
C SER A 203 -7.00 -7.11 15.81
N ALA A 204 -8.15 -6.69 16.35
CA ALA A 204 -9.28 -7.58 16.58
C ALA A 204 -9.96 -7.93 15.24
N LEU A 205 -10.19 -6.93 14.39
CA LEU A 205 -10.68 -7.13 13.02
C LEU A 205 -9.74 -8.05 12.21
N GLU A 206 -8.42 -7.84 12.30
CA GLU A 206 -7.40 -8.67 11.67
C GLU A 206 -7.58 -10.16 11.99
N LYS A 207 -7.79 -10.50 13.27
CA LYS A 207 -8.00 -11.90 13.68
C LYS A 207 -9.31 -12.45 13.12
N ARG A 208 -10.39 -11.67 13.16
CA ARG A 208 -11.71 -12.08 12.66
C ARG A 208 -11.69 -12.35 11.15
N LEU A 209 -10.96 -11.54 10.39
CA LEU A 209 -10.79 -11.72 8.95
C LEU A 209 -10.09 -13.04 8.56
N ALA A 210 -9.39 -13.71 9.48
CA ALA A 210 -8.79 -15.03 9.20
C ALA A 210 -9.83 -16.10 8.80
N SER A 211 -11.09 -15.92 9.19
CA SER A 211 -12.20 -16.84 8.88
C SER A 211 -12.73 -16.72 7.44
N VAL A 212 -12.53 -15.58 6.77
CA VAL A 212 -13.13 -15.29 5.46
C VAL A 212 -12.14 -15.25 4.31
N ILE A 213 -10.85 -14.98 4.60
CA ILE A 213 -9.81 -14.92 3.58
C ILE A 213 -8.58 -15.73 3.99
N LYS A 214 -8.20 -16.69 3.15
CA LYS A 214 -6.95 -17.43 3.31
C LYS A 214 -5.79 -16.44 3.28
N SER A 215 -5.13 -16.25 4.42
CA SER A 215 -4.15 -15.18 4.59
C SER A 215 -3.21 -15.40 5.78
N SER A 216 -2.04 -14.79 5.73
CA SER A 216 -1.21 -14.59 6.93
C SER A 216 -1.68 -13.36 7.73
N LYS A 217 -1.22 -13.22 8.98
CA LYS A 217 -1.48 -12.01 9.79
C LYS A 217 -1.07 -10.74 9.05
N ALA A 218 0.15 -10.70 8.50
CA ALA A 218 0.67 -9.53 7.78
C ALA A 218 -0.20 -9.18 6.56
N GLU A 219 -0.64 -10.17 5.78
CA GLU A 219 -1.52 -9.95 4.63
C GLU A 219 -2.87 -9.32 5.03
N ARG A 220 -3.42 -9.69 6.19
CA ARG A 220 -4.66 -9.09 6.71
C ARG A 220 -4.44 -7.68 7.24
N GLN A 221 -3.31 -7.41 7.87
CA GLN A 221 -2.96 -6.06 8.29
C GLN A 221 -2.86 -5.12 7.07
N ILE A 222 -2.22 -5.57 5.99
CA ILE A 222 -2.17 -4.81 4.74
C ILE A 222 -3.55 -4.62 4.12
N LEU A 223 -4.39 -5.67 4.09
CA LEU A 223 -5.77 -5.53 3.61
C LEU A 223 -6.52 -4.43 4.38
N ILE A 224 -6.40 -4.41 5.72
CA ILE A 224 -7.01 -3.39 6.58
C ILE A 224 -6.45 -2.00 6.28
N GLU A 225 -5.14 -1.86 6.12
CA GLU A 225 -4.51 -0.57 5.76
C GLU A 225 -4.97 -0.05 4.40
N ILE A 226 -5.13 -0.93 3.40
CA ILE A 226 -5.70 -0.57 2.11
C ILE A 226 -7.13 -0.02 2.31
N LEU A 227 -8.00 -0.77 2.99
CA LEU A 227 -9.39 -0.33 3.23
C LEU A 227 -9.46 0.98 4.02
N ALA A 228 -8.59 1.18 5.01
CA ALA A 228 -8.53 2.41 5.78
C ALA A 228 -8.01 3.60 4.96
N SER A 229 -6.99 3.40 4.12
CA SER A 229 -6.45 4.45 3.24
C SER A 229 -7.48 4.97 2.23
N LEU A 230 -8.42 4.09 1.84
CA LEU A 230 -9.55 4.39 0.95
C LEU A 230 -10.69 5.14 1.66
N GLY A 231 -10.70 5.17 2.99
CA GLY A 231 -11.81 5.69 3.79
C GLY A 231 -12.98 4.71 3.94
N ILE A 232 -12.78 3.43 3.66
CA ILE A 232 -13.77 2.38 3.97
C ILE A 232 -13.79 2.13 5.47
N LEU A 233 -12.62 2.05 6.10
CA LEU A 233 -12.47 1.98 7.56
C LEU A 233 -12.17 3.37 8.14
N LYS A 234 -13.08 4.33 7.91
CA LYS A 234 -12.94 5.70 8.40
C LYS A 234 -13.40 5.79 9.86
N PRO A 235 -12.58 6.28 10.80
CA PRO A 235 -13.01 6.49 12.18
C PRO A 235 -14.01 7.65 12.28
N ASN A 236 -15.02 7.54 13.15
CA ASN A 236 -15.96 8.62 13.44
C ASN A 236 -15.30 9.78 14.23
N THR A 237 -14.25 9.47 14.98
CA THR A 237 -13.43 10.45 15.71
C THR A 237 -12.00 9.94 15.84
N VAL A 238 -11.03 10.84 15.76
CA VAL A 238 -9.61 10.55 16.04
C VAL A 238 -9.21 10.91 17.46
N ASP A 239 -10.11 11.58 18.20
CA ASP A 239 -9.94 11.89 19.63
C ASP A 239 -10.27 10.66 20.48
N ARG A 240 -9.43 9.62 20.36
CA ARG A 240 -9.54 8.39 21.15
C ARG A 240 -8.17 7.80 21.41
N GLN A 241 -8.02 7.12 22.55
CA GLN A 241 -6.73 6.53 22.94
C GLN A 241 -6.24 5.48 21.95
N ARG A 242 -4.94 5.55 21.64
CA ARG A 242 -4.23 4.51 20.89
C ARG A 242 -4.18 3.23 21.72
N GLN A 243 -4.49 2.10 21.08
CA GLN A 243 -4.44 0.79 21.73
C GLN A 243 -3.05 0.18 21.58
N GLY A 244 -2.25 0.29 22.64
CA GLY A 244 -0.90 -0.27 22.72
C GLY A 244 0.06 0.23 21.63
N LYS A 245 1.25 -0.35 21.59
CA LYS A 245 2.20 -0.11 20.50
C LYS A 245 1.74 -0.91 19.27
N ASN A 246 1.56 -0.21 18.14
CA ASN A 246 1.16 -0.80 16.88
C ASN A 246 1.79 -0.02 15.71
N ASP A 247 1.75 -0.64 14.52
CA ASP A 247 2.28 -0.09 13.28
C ASP A 247 1.15 0.32 12.31
N TRP A 248 -0.07 0.54 12.82
CA TRP A 248 -1.19 0.99 11.99
C TRP A 248 -0.97 2.46 11.58
N VAL A 249 -1.19 2.77 10.31
CA VAL A 249 -1.09 4.12 9.76
C VAL A 249 -2.49 4.67 9.54
N PHE A 250 -3.25 4.09 8.61
CA PHE A 250 -4.58 4.60 8.25
C PHE A 250 -5.67 4.05 9.17
N ALA A 251 -5.50 2.82 9.67
CA ALA A 251 -6.53 2.12 10.45
C ALA A 251 -6.50 2.43 11.95
N GLU A 252 -5.46 3.12 12.44
CA GLU A 252 -5.14 3.25 13.87
C GLU A 252 -6.33 3.60 14.79
N TYR A 253 -7.12 4.59 14.37
CA TYR A 253 -8.23 5.12 15.16
C TYR A 253 -9.56 4.43 14.86
N TRP A 254 -9.62 3.51 13.88
CA TRP A 254 -10.85 2.78 13.59
C TRP A 254 -11.22 1.86 14.76
N ARG A 255 -12.51 1.82 15.08
CA ARG A 255 -13.13 0.89 16.02
C ARG A 255 -14.33 0.21 15.39
N GLY A 256 -14.74 -0.93 15.92
CA GLY A 256 -15.86 -1.69 15.38
C GLY A 256 -17.21 -0.97 15.45
N GLU A 257 -17.35 0.07 16.27
CA GLU A 257 -18.50 0.99 16.24
C GLU A 257 -18.54 1.86 14.97
N ASP A 258 -17.39 2.10 14.33
CA ASP A 258 -17.27 2.94 13.13
C ASP A 258 -17.73 2.21 11.86
N LYS A 259 -17.81 0.88 11.89
CA LYS A 259 -18.25 0.01 10.76
C LYS A 259 -17.47 0.30 9.48
N TYR A 260 -18.03 -0.02 8.32
CA TYR A 260 -17.48 0.45 7.03
C TYR A 260 -18.32 1.62 6.48
N CYS A 261 -17.67 2.49 5.71
CA CYS A 261 -18.35 3.58 5.02
C CYS A 261 -19.06 3.06 3.76
N GLN A 262 -20.40 2.89 3.82
CA GLN A 262 -21.22 2.44 2.69
C GLN A 262 -21.03 3.31 1.44
N GLN A 263 -21.01 4.64 1.59
CA GLN A 263 -20.82 5.57 0.47
C GLN A 263 -19.51 5.31 -0.29
N THR A 264 -18.42 5.02 0.43
CA THR A 264 -17.12 4.70 -0.19
C THR A 264 -17.16 3.34 -0.88
N VAL A 265 -17.83 2.36 -0.28
CA VAL A 265 -18.02 1.03 -0.87
C VAL A 265 -18.83 1.13 -2.16
N ASP A 266 -19.96 1.83 -2.16
CA ASP A 266 -20.82 2.00 -3.34
C ASP A 266 -20.07 2.71 -4.47
N ARG A 267 -19.34 3.79 -4.13
CA ARG A 267 -18.54 4.53 -5.11
C ARG A 267 -17.47 3.67 -5.76
N LEU A 268 -16.77 2.84 -4.98
CA LEU A 268 -15.63 2.07 -5.48
C LEU A 268 -16.02 0.72 -6.09
N PHE A 269 -17.01 0.04 -5.52
CA PHE A 269 -17.35 -1.36 -5.78
C PHE A 269 -18.81 -1.58 -6.18
N GLY A 270 -19.64 -0.53 -6.26
CA GLY A 270 -21.07 -0.64 -6.53
C GLY A 270 -21.39 -1.49 -7.75
N GLU A 271 -20.67 -1.31 -8.86
CA GLU A 271 -20.83 -2.09 -10.10
C GLU A 271 -20.71 -3.61 -9.91
N TYR A 272 -19.91 -4.04 -8.93
CA TYR A 272 -19.67 -5.45 -8.60
C TYR A 272 -20.62 -5.98 -7.51
N LEU A 273 -21.14 -5.10 -6.65
CA LEU A 273 -21.96 -5.50 -5.50
C LEU A 273 -23.46 -5.49 -5.79
N THR A 274 -23.92 -4.77 -6.82
CA THR A 274 -25.33 -4.75 -7.27
C THR A 274 -25.68 -5.88 -8.24
N ARG A 275 -24.69 -6.67 -8.69
CA ARG A 275 -24.86 -7.85 -9.54
C ARG A 275 -24.80 -9.13 -8.71
#